data_AF-H1XUT6-F1
#
_entry.id   AF-H1XUT6-F1
#
_cell.length_a   1.000
_cell.length_b   1.000
_cell.length_c   1.000
_cell.angle_alpha   90.00
_cell.angle_beta   90.00
_cell.angle_gamma   90.00
#
_symmetry.space_group_name_H-M   'P 1'
#
loop_
_entity.id
_entity.type
_entity.pdbx_description
1 polymer ?
#
loop_
_entity_poly.entity_id
_entity_poly.type
_entity_poly.pdbx_seq_one_letter_code
_entity_poly.pdbx_strand_id
1 'polypeptide(L)'
;MSLKDVLSPFSAWKRTLEKPFTIKKPITEREGAERYRGFHVNDIEKCIGCGTCEEICQNEAIDMVEATPITAKKGDSGLRPQIDYGRCCWCALCVDVCPTGSLGMSNDYIWVTPNADEWVFKPGIDEKKWNDDQKGYRRTEEAWLLDPEQEPMPVLEPEIRKDTFEEMAKGYPVTMALEEASRCLECGICIEACPTHMDIPEYIRAIRENRLEDGLKILYDTNPFSESCGRVCTARCQDVCALGHNGKPIAIRWLKRYITDNTHEKRNEILGIGQNLPQNEQKIAIIGGGPSGLTAAFYLRNYGYQVTVYEKHDQLGGMLRYGIPEYRLPKAVLDREIKTILDTGVTVIYNTEIGKDVSLKDIQETFDAVFISVGAQKGTEMPIEGMDTPGVLIGVDFLDRIAEGERPDLGQKVVVVGGGNTAMDVCRSAVRLGAKEVQVIYRRTEQEMPANDEEIEEAKEEGVRFEFLTTPVKISKKGDKLEIECLRMKLGEPDASGRRRPVPIEGSNFTILTDTCVMAIGQKVDSEMAAQADVKTTRWGTFDIDPTTLQTNVKNVFAGGDCGFGPDDAIRAIADGKKAAYFINKYLTKKGPLVE
;
A
#
# COMPACT_ATOMS: atom_id res chain seq x y z
N MET A 1 -36.32 -24.90 -74.65
CA MET A 1 -36.67 -25.46 -73.33
C MET A 1 -36.78 -26.96 -73.48
N SER A 2 -36.08 -27.75 -72.68
CA SER A 2 -36.21 -29.20 -72.73
C SER A 2 -37.55 -29.63 -72.14
N LEU A 3 -38.08 -30.79 -72.54
CA LEU A 3 -39.31 -31.35 -71.96
C LEU A 3 -39.21 -31.47 -70.43
N LYS A 4 -37.98 -31.67 -69.93
CA LYS A 4 -37.65 -31.76 -68.50
C LYS A 4 -37.83 -30.42 -67.77
N ASP A 5 -37.58 -29.30 -68.44
CA ASP A 5 -37.73 -27.96 -67.86
C ASP A 5 -39.20 -27.53 -67.78
N VAL A 6 -40.01 -27.93 -68.76
CA VAL A 6 -41.46 -27.69 -68.79
C VAL A 6 -42.19 -28.53 -67.73
N LEU A 7 -41.70 -29.74 -67.47
CA LEU A 7 -42.31 -30.67 -66.51
C LEU A 7 -41.75 -30.56 -65.08
N SER A 8 -40.62 -29.85 -64.89
CA SER A 8 -39.97 -29.67 -63.58
C SER A 8 -40.89 -29.08 -62.50
N PRO A 9 -41.74 -28.06 -62.78
CA PRO A 9 -42.63 -27.48 -61.77
C PRO A 9 -43.70 -28.47 -61.27
N PHE A 10 -44.11 -29.42 -62.11
CA PHE A 10 -45.10 -30.44 -61.75
C PHE A 10 -44.51 -31.58 -60.91
N SER A 11 -43.18 -31.70 -60.81
CA SER A 11 -42.54 -32.68 -59.92
C SER A 11 -42.81 -32.39 -58.43
N ALA A 12 -43.09 -31.12 -58.09
CA ALA A 12 -43.53 -30.72 -56.75
C ALA A 12 -44.92 -31.28 -56.38
N TRP A 13 -45.78 -31.56 -57.37
CA TRP A 13 -47.09 -32.18 -57.11
C TRP A 13 -46.99 -33.63 -56.60
N LYS A 14 -45.84 -34.30 -56.75
CA LYS A 14 -45.61 -35.60 -56.11
C LYS A 14 -45.56 -35.49 -54.57
N ARG A 15 -45.24 -34.30 -54.04
CA ARG A 15 -45.09 -34.01 -52.61
C ARG A 15 -46.37 -33.48 -51.96
N THR A 16 -47.44 -33.19 -52.71
CA THR A 16 -48.67 -32.56 -52.17
C THR A 16 -49.48 -33.48 -51.25
N LEU A 17 -49.33 -34.80 -51.40
CA LEU A 17 -49.93 -35.80 -50.53
C LEU A 17 -48.96 -36.31 -49.44
N GLU A 18 -47.68 -35.94 -49.52
CA GLU A 18 -46.73 -36.23 -48.46
C GLU A 18 -47.02 -35.28 -47.29
N LYS A 19 -47.32 -35.82 -46.11
CA LYS A 19 -47.40 -34.97 -44.91
C LYS A 19 -46.04 -34.29 -44.73
N PRO A 20 -45.98 -32.96 -44.56
CA PRO A 20 -44.71 -32.28 -44.32
C PRO A 20 -44.02 -32.93 -43.12
N PHE A 21 -42.81 -33.43 -43.33
CA PHE A 21 -41.98 -33.97 -42.25
C PHE A 21 -41.53 -32.80 -41.39
N THR A 22 -42.34 -32.48 -40.39
CA THR A 22 -42.01 -31.47 -39.38
C THR A 22 -41.51 -32.23 -38.16
N ILE A 23 -40.20 -32.17 -37.92
CA ILE A 23 -39.67 -32.58 -36.62
C ILE A 23 -40.26 -31.58 -35.62
N LYS A 24 -41.14 -32.05 -34.73
CA LYS A 24 -41.86 -31.15 -33.79
C LYS A 24 -40.91 -30.40 -32.84
N LYS A 25 -39.68 -30.88 -32.65
CA LYS A 25 -38.63 -30.28 -31.82
C LYS A 25 -37.21 -30.67 -32.31
N PRO A 26 -36.68 -30.10 -33.40
CA PRO A 26 -35.41 -30.54 -33.97
C PRO A 26 -34.17 -30.09 -33.16
N ILE A 27 -34.35 -29.20 -32.17
CA ILE A 27 -33.25 -28.42 -31.56
C ILE A 27 -33.15 -28.65 -30.04
N THR A 28 -34.17 -29.21 -29.38
CA THR A 28 -34.18 -29.33 -27.91
C THR A 28 -33.24 -30.39 -27.33
N GLU A 29 -32.62 -31.22 -28.18
CA GLU A 29 -31.72 -32.32 -27.75
C GLU A 29 -30.27 -32.13 -28.22
N ARG A 30 -29.95 -31.03 -28.91
CA ARG A 30 -28.58 -30.79 -29.36
C ARG A 30 -27.79 -30.14 -28.24
N GLU A 31 -26.89 -30.88 -27.62
CA GLU A 31 -25.94 -30.27 -26.68
C GLU A 31 -25.12 -29.17 -27.38
N GLY A 32 -24.93 -28.05 -26.68
CA GLY A 32 -24.03 -27.00 -27.15
C GLY A 32 -22.59 -27.51 -27.18
N ALA A 33 -21.80 -27.00 -28.13
CA ALA A 33 -20.39 -27.35 -28.22
C ALA A 33 -19.66 -27.08 -26.90
N GLU A 34 -18.63 -27.86 -26.56
CA GLU A 34 -17.95 -27.76 -25.25
C GLU A 34 -17.39 -26.37 -24.94
N ARG A 35 -17.04 -25.57 -25.95
CA ARG A 35 -16.56 -24.19 -25.80
C ARG A 35 -17.54 -23.15 -26.34
N TYR A 36 -18.82 -23.50 -26.43
CA TYR A 36 -19.85 -22.58 -26.90
C TYR A 36 -19.92 -21.34 -25.98
N ARG A 37 -20.21 -20.19 -26.58
CA ARG A 37 -20.35 -18.90 -25.88
C ARG A 37 -21.83 -18.70 -25.56
N GLY A 38 -22.28 -19.35 -24.50
CA GLY A 38 -23.66 -19.36 -24.03
C GLY A 38 -23.99 -18.21 -23.08
N PHE A 39 -24.63 -18.54 -21.96
CA PHE A 39 -24.96 -17.55 -20.94
C PHE A 39 -23.81 -17.41 -19.93
N HIS A 40 -23.63 -16.25 -19.33
CA HIS A 40 -22.50 -15.97 -18.47
C HIS A 40 -22.67 -16.73 -17.17
N VAL A 41 -21.56 -17.22 -16.67
CA VAL A 41 -21.41 -17.78 -15.33
C VAL A 41 -20.35 -16.96 -14.61
N ASN A 42 -20.47 -16.83 -13.29
CA ASN A 42 -19.54 -16.07 -12.49
C ASN A 42 -19.25 -16.78 -11.18
N ASP A 43 -17.97 -17.01 -10.92
CA ASP A 43 -17.48 -17.45 -9.63
C ASP A 43 -17.45 -16.25 -8.67
N ILE A 44 -18.50 -16.12 -7.85
CA ILE A 44 -18.74 -14.97 -6.98
C ILE A 44 -17.62 -14.80 -5.94
N GLU A 45 -16.98 -15.89 -5.53
CA GLU A 45 -15.89 -15.87 -4.54
C GLU A 45 -14.59 -15.30 -5.14
N LYS A 46 -14.37 -15.50 -6.45
CA LYS A 46 -13.22 -14.93 -7.19
C LYS A 46 -13.50 -13.55 -7.78
N CYS A 47 -14.75 -13.18 -8.00
CA CYS A 47 -15.09 -11.88 -8.55
C CYS A 47 -14.81 -10.79 -7.51
N ILE A 48 -14.09 -9.73 -7.90
CA ILE A 48 -13.75 -8.59 -7.02
C ILE A 48 -14.51 -7.30 -7.37
N GLY A 49 -15.41 -7.37 -8.35
CA GLY A 49 -16.20 -6.21 -8.78
C GLY A 49 -15.39 -5.05 -9.38
N CYS A 50 -14.27 -5.34 -10.06
CA CYS A 50 -13.39 -4.32 -10.65
C CYS A 50 -13.95 -3.59 -11.89
N GLY A 51 -15.11 -4.00 -12.43
CA GLY A 51 -15.74 -3.32 -13.58
C GLY A 51 -15.06 -3.51 -14.94
N THR A 52 -13.92 -4.20 -15.03
CA THR A 52 -13.25 -4.41 -16.34
C THR A 52 -14.16 -5.07 -17.39
N CYS A 53 -15.11 -5.91 -16.96
CA CYS A 53 -16.09 -6.53 -17.86
C CYS A 53 -17.17 -5.56 -18.39
N GLU A 54 -17.54 -4.56 -17.60
CA GLU A 54 -18.43 -3.46 -17.99
C GLU A 54 -17.71 -2.54 -18.98
N GLU A 55 -16.51 -2.09 -18.62
CA GLU A 55 -15.71 -1.15 -19.44
C GLU A 55 -15.39 -1.70 -20.84
N ILE A 56 -15.06 -2.99 -20.96
CA ILE A 56 -14.76 -3.61 -22.27
C ILE A 56 -16.02 -3.83 -23.13
N CYS A 57 -17.22 -3.71 -22.54
CA CYS A 57 -18.47 -4.06 -23.20
C CYS A 57 -18.96 -2.94 -24.13
N GLN A 58 -18.53 -2.98 -25.40
CA GLN A 58 -18.92 -1.99 -26.41
C GLN A 58 -20.44 -1.88 -26.68
N ASN A 59 -21.23 -2.89 -26.27
CA ASN A 59 -22.68 -2.87 -26.41
C ASN A 59 -23.40 -2.30 -25.19
N GLU A 60 -22.67 -1.91 -24.14
CA GLU A 60 -23.24 -1.45 -22.86
C GLU A 60 -24.28 -2.46 -22.33
N ALA A 61 -23.90 -3.74 -22.39
CA ALA A 61 -24.74 -4.86 -22.00
C ALA A 61 -24.43 -5.36 -20.59
N ILE A 62 -23.42 -4.79 -19.91
CA ILE A 62 -23.00 -5.19 -18.58
C ILE A 62 -22.99 -3.95 -17.71
N ASP A 63 -23.70 -4.00 -16.58
CA ASP A 63 -23.67 -2.99 -15.54
C ASP A 63 -23.08 -3.59 -14.26
N MET A 64 -22.25 -2.84 -13.54
CA MET A 64 -21.79 -3.24 -12.21
C MET A 64 -22.78 -2.80 -11.13
N VAL A 65 -23.41 -3.76 -10.46
CA VAL A 65 -24.48 -3.50 -9.48
C VAL A 65 -24.17 -4.09 -8.11
N GLU A 66 -24.78 -3.51 -7.07
CA GLU A 66 -24.79 -4.12 -5.75
C GLU A 66 -25.50 -5.48 -5.78
N ALA A 67 -24.91 -6.46 -5.09
CA ALA A 67 -25.39 -7.82 -5.11
C ALA A 67 -25.50 -8.39 -3.70
N THR A 68 -26.70 -8.42 -3.13
CA THR A 68 -26.96 -9.05 -1.82
C THR A 68 -26.71 -10.57 -1.89
N PRO A 69 -26.00 -11.19 -0.93
CA PRO A 69 -25.50 -10.67 0.35
C PRO A 69 -24.03 -10.22 0.35
N ILE A 70 -23.45 -9.91 -0.81
CA ILE A 70 -22.04 -9.53 -0.94
C ILE A 70 -21.82 -8.14 -0.36
N THR A 71 -20.79 -8.00 0.45
CA THR A 71 -20.39 -6.73 1.07
C THR A 71 -18.98 -6.37 0.61
N ALA A 72 -18.74 -5.07 0.42
CA ALA A 72 -17.43 -4.56 0.06
C ALA A 72 -16.41 -4.90 1.15
N LYS A 73 -15.21 -5.28 0.72
CA LYS A 73 -14.07 -5.60 1.60
C LYS A 73 -12.78 -5.11 0.95
N LYS A 74 -11.66 -5.15 1.68
CA LYS A 74 -10.36 -4.74 1.11
C LYS A 74 -10.06 -5.55 -0.16
N GLY A 75 -9.94 -4.87 -1.30
CA GLY A 75 -9.71 -5.48 -2.62
C GLY A 75 -10.96 -6.02 -3.33
N ASP A 76 -12.17 -5.75 -2.84
CA ASP A 76 -13.43 -6.14 -3.49
C ASP A 76 -14.46 -5.01 -3.31
N SER A 77 -14.94 -4.44 -4.43
CA SER A 77 -15.89 -3.33 -4.41
C SER A 77 -17.28 -3.71 -3.88
N GLY A 78 -17.57 -5.00 -3.75
CA GLY A 78 -18.91 -5.51 -3.44
C GLY A 78 -19.86 -5.53 -4.64
N LEU A 79 -19.45 -4.98 -5.78
CA LEU A 79 -20.25 -4.96 -7.01
C LEU A 79 -20.09 -6.27 -7.79
N ARG A 80 -21.13 -6.66 -8.54
CA ARG A 80 -21.10 -7.82 -9.45
C ARG A 80 -21.77 -7.46 -10.78
N PRO A 81 -21.36 -8.11 -11.89
CA PRO A 81 -21.93 -7.80 -13.19
C PRO A 81 -23.38 -8.25 -13.27
N GLN A 82 -24.22 -7.37 -13.80
CA GLN A 82 -25.56 -7.65 -14.30
C GLN A 82 -25.51 -7.54 -15.82
N ILE A 83 -26.11 -8.50 -16.52
CA ILE A 83 -25.97 -8.63 -17.97
C ILE A 83 -27.34 -8.55 -18.64
N ASP A 84 -27.48 -7.61 -19.57
CA ASP A 84 -28.64 -7.45 -20.45
C ASP A 84 -28.43 -8.24 -21.75
N TYR A 85 -29.11 -9.38 -21.85
CA TYR A 85 -29.06 -10.23 -23.04
C TYR A 85 -29.86 -9.70 -24.23
N GLY A 86 -30.65 -8.64 -24.06
CA GLY A 86 -31.21 -7.88 -25.17
C GLY A 86 -30.14 -7.09 -25.94
N ARG A 87 -29.00 -6.79 -25.31
CA ARG A 87 -27.88 -6.03 -25.90
C ARG A 87 -26.63 -6.86 -26.15
N CYS A 88 -26.40 -7.90 -25.35
CA CYS A 88 -25.22 -8.75 -25.46
C CYS A 88 -25.09 -9.34 -26.89
N CYS A 89 -23.87 -9.35 -27.44
CA CYS A 89 -23.58 -9.99 -28.74
C CYS A 89 -22.70 -11.25 -28.62
N TRP A 90 -22.52 -11.80 -27.42
CA TRP A 90 -21.77 -13.04 -27.16
C TRP A 90 -20.31 -13.06 -27.68
N CYS A 91 -19.63 -11.90 -27.68
CA CYS A 91 -18.24 -11.80 -28.13
C CYS A 91 -17.20 -12.38 -27.15
N ALA A 92 -17.58 -12.55 -25.88
CA ALA A 92 -16.76 -13.04 -24.76
C ALA A 92 -15.55 -12.17 -24.35
N LEU A 93 -15.42 -10.93 -24.84
CA LEU A 93 -14.32 -10.04 -24.45
C LEU A 93 -14.30 -9.76 -22.93
N CYS A 94 -15.48 -9.65 -22.31
CA CYS A 94 -15.63 -9.53 -20.85
C CYS A 94 -15.06 -10.72 -20.07
N VAL A 95 -15.06 -11.92 -20.66
CA VAL A 95 -14.45 -13.13 -20.09
C VAL A 95 -12.94 -13.12 -20.30
N ASP A 96 -12.48 -12.74 -21.50
CA ASP A 96 -11.06 -12.71 -21.85
C ASP A 96 -10.28 -11.66 -21.04
N VAL A 97 -10.90 -10.52 -20.74
CA VAL A 97 -10.30 -9.43 -19.96
C VAL A 97 -10.46 -9.59 -18.44
N CYS A 98 -11.28 -10.54 -17.96
CA CYS A 98 -11.57 -10.68 -16.53
C CYS A 98 -10.29 -11.02 -15.75
N PRO A 99 -9.74 -10.11 -14.93
CA PRO A 99 -8.39 -10.29 -14.38
C PRO A 99 -8.32 -11.43 -13.36
N THR A 100 -9.42 -11.68 -12.62
CA THR A 100 -9.51 -12.78 -11.65
C THR A 100 -9.92 -14.11 -12.29
N GLY A 101 -10.34 -14.11 -13.56
CA GLY A 101 -10.85 -15.30 -14.24
C GLY A 101 -12.18 -15.80 -13.66
N SER A 102 -12.94 -14.94 -12.95
CA SER A 102 -14.21 -15.33 -12.34
C SER A 102 -15.33 -15.53 -13.36
N LEU A 103 -15.32 -14.77 -14.46
CA LEU A 103 -16.33 -14.84 -15.51
C LEU A 103 -16.04 -15.96 -16.50
N GLY A 104 -17.11 -16.63 -16.93
CA GLY A 104 -17.11 -17.58 -18.03
C GLY A 104 -18.43 -17.51 -18.80
N MET A 105 -18.57 -18.37 -19.82
CA MET A 105 -19.84 -18.59 -20.52
C MET A 105 -20.18 -20.08 -20.49
N SER A 106 -21.43 -20.44 -20.25
CA SER A 106 -21.94 -21.79 -20.34
C SER A 106 -21.97 -22.29 -21.79
N ASN A 107 -22.19 -23.58 -21.99
CA ASN A 107 -22.51 -24.11 -23.33
C ASN A 107 -24.01 -24.13 -23.63
N ASP A 108 -24.84 -23.60 -22.72
CA ASP A 108 -26.27 -23.48 -22.94
C ASP A 108 -26.62 -22.29 -23.82
N TYR A 109 -27.65 -22.46 -24.64
CA TYR A 109 -28.07 -21.49 -25.65
C TYR A 109 -29.59 -21.37 -25.74
N ILE A 110 -30.34 -22.05 -24.86
CA ILE A 110 -31.80 -22.03 -24.87
C ILE A 110 -32.31 -21.34 -23.61
N TRP A 111 -32.75 -20.10 -23.82
CA TRP A 111 -33.54 -19.34 -22.86
C TRP A 111 -34.78 -18.79 -23.57
N VAL A 112 -35.96 -19.26 -23.13
CA VAL A 112 -37.25 -18.81 -23.67
C VAL A 112 -38.09 -18.31 -22.52
N THR A 113 -38.45 -17.04 -22.56
CA THR A 113 -39.34 -16.41 -21.57
C THR A 113 -40.19 -15.33 -22.27
N PRO A 114 -41.48 -15.18 -21.90
CA PRO A 114 -42.31 -14.10 -22.41
C PRO A 114 -42.03 -12.75 -21.71
N ASN A 115 -41.26 -12.75 -20.61
CA ASN A 115 -40.93 -11.54 -19.86
C ASN A 115 -39.58 -10.98 -20.31
N ALA A 116 -39.56 -9.74 -20.80
CA ALA A 116 -38.34 -9.07 -21.24
C ALA A 116 -37.36 -8.83 -20.07
N ASP A 117 -37.88 -8.51 -18.88
CA ASP A 117 -37.05 -8.17 -17.71
C ASP A 117 -36.23 -9.37 -17.22
N GLU A 118 -36.66 -10.59 -17.52
CA GLU A 118 -35.90 -11.78 -17.16
C GLU A 118 -34.57 -11.86 -17.91
N TRP A 119 -34.45 -11.26 -19.11
CA TRP A 119 -33.20 -11.25 -19.91
C TRP A 119 -32.08 -10.40 -19.29
N VAL A 120 -32.38 -9.67 -18.21
CA VAL A 120 -31.40 -8.99 -17.38
C VAL A 120 -31.09 -9.88 -16.18
N PHE A 121 -29.82 -10.28 -16.03
CA PHE A 121 -29.45 -11.38 -15.14
C PHE A 121 -28.09 -11.13 -14.47
N LYS A 122 -27.98 -11.45 -13.19
CA LYS A 122 -26.74 -11.41 -12.40
C LYS A 122 -26.12 -12.81 -12.29
N PRO A 123 -25.07 -13.13 -13.07
CA PRO A 123 -24.43 -14.44 -13.06
C PRO A 123 -23.91 -14.82 -11.68
N GLY A 124 -24.20 -16.05 -11.25
CA GLY A 124 -23.80 -16.58 -9.94
C GLY A 124 -24.65 -16.11 -8.76
N ILE A 125 -25.61 -15.20 -8.96
CA ILE A 125 -26.51 -14.68 -7.93
C ILE A 125 -27.95 -15.10 -8.23
N ASP A 126 -28.45 -14.74 -9.40
CA ASP A 126 -29.78 -15.14 -9.83
C ASP A 126 -29.73 -16.63 -10.20
N GLU A 127 -30.72 -17.43 -9.79
CA GLU A 127 -30.71 -18.86 -10.04
C GLU A 127 -31.05 -19.18 -11.51
N LYS A 128 -30.11 -19.81 -12.23
CA LYS A 128 -30.31 -20.34 -13.59
C LYS A 128 -29.71 -21.72 -13.71
N LYS A 129 -30.31 -22.54 -14.58
CA LYS A 129 -29.90 -23.93 -14.82
C LYS A 129 -28.45 -24.10 -15.31
N TRP A 130 -27.82 -23.03 -15.82
CA TRP A 130 -26.46 -23.04 -16.36
C TRP A 130 -25.41 -22.45 -15.39
N ASN A 131 -25.79 -22.00 -14.20
CA ASN A 131 -24.85 -21.36 -13.26
C ASN A 131 -23.65 -22.25 -12.92
N ASP A 132 -23.90 -23.55 -12.80
CA ASP A 132 -22.89 -24.56 -12.44
C ASP A 132 -22.30 -25.28 -13.67
N ASP A 133 -22.59 -24.80 -14.89
CA ASP A 133 -22.11 -25.43 -16.12
C ASP A 133 -20.58 -25.38 -16.19
N GLN A 134 -19.98 -26.57 -16.14
CA GLN A 134 -18.53 -26.75 -16.29
C GLN A 134 -18.10 -26.63 -17.76
N LYS A 135 -19.02 -26.82 -18.70
CA LYS A 135 -18.82 -26.64 -20.14
C LYS A 135 -19.07 -25.19 -20.54
N GLY A 136 -18.53 -24.81 -21.69
CA GLY A 136 -18.67 -23.51 -22.32
C GLY A 136 -17.35 -22.74 -22.35
N TYR A 137 -17.39 -21.53 -22.89
CA TYR A 137 -16.19 -20.73 -23.05
C TYR A 137 -15.61 -20.30 -21.70
N ARG A 138 -14.30 -20.49 -21.55
CA ARG A 138 -13.45 -19.95 -20.49
C ARG A 138 -12.22 -19.34 -21.16
N ARG A 139 -11.68 -18.30 -20.55
CA ARG A 139 -10.39 -17.74 -20.95
C ARG A 139 -9.31 -18.83 -20.85
N THR A 140 -8.50 -18.98 -21.89
CA THR A 140 -7.27 -19.80 -21.84
C THR A 140 -6.07 -18.91 -21.57
N GLU A 141 -4.94 -19.49 -21.18
CA GLU A 141 -3.71 -18.71 -20.93
C GLU A 141 -3.27 -17.94 -22.19
N GLU A 142 -3.40 -18.55 -23.37
CA GLU A 142 -3.03 -17.93 -24.65
C GLU A 142 -4.00 -16.84 -25.11
N ALA A 143 -5.23 -16.84 -24.57
CA ALA A 143 -6.27 -15.87 -24.90
C ALA A 143 -6.33 -14.71 -23.90
N TRP A 144 -5.38 -14.62 -22.97
CA TRP A 144 -5.37 -13.56 -21.98
C TRP A 144 -4.91 -12.24 -22.61
N LEU A 145 -5.82 -11.26 -22.60
CA LEU A 145 -5.60 -9.94 -23.20
C LEU A 145 -4.78 -8.98 -22.32
N LEU A 146 -4.47 -9.37 -21.08
CA LEU A 146 -3.71 -8.54 -20.15
C LEU A 146 -2.29 -9.09 -20.01
N ASP A 147 -1.32 -8.20 -19.84
CA ASP A 147 0.06 -8.59 -19.61
C ASP A 147 0.30 -9.01 -18.15
N PRO A 148 0.59 -10.29 -17.88
CA PRO A 148 0.83 -10.78 -16.52
C PRO A 148 2.13 -10.28 -15.92
N GLU A 149 3.13 -9.92 -16.72
CA GLU A 149 4.47 -9.67 -16.21
C GLU A 149 4.66 -8.19 -15.90
N GLN A 150 5.22 -7.90 -14.73
CA GLN A 150 5.55 -6.54 -14.33
C GLN A 150 6.90 -6.13 -14.87
N GLU A 151 7.02 -4.89 -15.34
CA GLU A 151 8.32 -4.32 -15.70
C GLU A 151 9.22 -4.23 -14.44
N PRO A 152 10.35 -4.94 -14.38
CA PRO A 152 11.17 -4.95 -13.19
C PRO A 152 11.84 -3.58 -12.99
N MET A 153 11.91 -3.11 -11.73
CA MET A 153 12.67 -1.90 -11.42
C MET A 153 14.17 -2.17 -11.64
N PRO A 154 14.87 -1.38 -12.48
CA PRO A 154 16.31 -1.54 -12.62
C PRO A 154 17.01 -1.22 -11.29
N VAL A 155 17.79 -2.17 -10.78
CA VAL A 155 18.55 -2.03 -9.53
C VAL A 155 20.05 -2.17 -9.77
N LEU A 156 20.86 -1.76 -8.79
CA LEU A 156 22.28 -2.12 -8.72
C LEU A 156 22.44 -3.61 -8.39
N GLU A 157 23.46 -4.24 -8.97
CA GLU A 157 23.79 -5.64 -8.70
C GLU A 157 24.15 -5.84 -7.22
N PRO A 158 23.81 -6.98 -6.59
CA PRO A 158 24.08 -7.27 -5.18
C PRO A 158 25.54 -7.06 -4.78
N GLU A 159 26.49 -7.47 -5.64
CA GLU A 159 27.93 -7.35 -5.40
C GLU A 159 28.40 -5.90 -5.32
N ILE A 160 27.72 -4.98 -6.01
CA ILE A 160 28.06 -3.55 -6.02
C ILE A 160 27.35 -2.86 -4.85
N ARG A 161 26.03 -3.11 -4.69
CA ARG A 161 25.20 -2.34 -3.75
C ARG A 161 25.52 -2.62 -2.28
N LYS A 162 26.14 -3.76 -1.97
CA LYS A 162 26.57 -4.10 -0.59
C LYS A 162 27.74 -3.25 -0.08
N ASP A 163 28.50 -2.62 -0.97
CA ASP A 163 29.70 -1.85 -0.64
C ASP A 163 29.45 -0.31 -0.71
N THR A 164 28.21 0.12 -0.88
CA THR A 164 27.85 1.55 -0.99
C THR A 164 26.51 1.88 -0.33
N PHE A 165 26.39 3.13 0.12
CA PHE A 165 25.12 3.72 0.59
C PHE A 165 24.38 4.50 -0.52
N GLU A 166 24.84 4.40 -1.77
CA GLU A 166 24.13 4.97 -2.93
C GLU A 166 22.75 4.32 -3.15
N GLU A 167 21.83 5.10 -3.74
CA GLU A 167 20.49 4.62 -4.07
C GLU A 167 20.55 3.40 -4.98
N MET A 168 19.92 2.30 -4.58
CA MET A 168 20.02 1.04 -5.30
C MET A 168 19.11 0.99 -6.52
N ALA A 169 17.89 1.51 -6.38
CA ALA A 169 16.90 1.54 -7.45
C ALA A 169 17.18 2.72 -8.37
N LYS A 170 17.38 2.46 -9.67
CA LYS A 170 17.79 3.44 -10.67
C LYS A 170 16.63 4.28 -11.22
N GLY A 171 15.39 3.83 -11.00
CA GLY A 171 14.19 4.43 -11.59
C GLY A 171 13.90 3.88 -12.99
N TYR A 172 12.66 4.07 -13.45
CA TYR A 172 12.26 3.62 -14.78
C TYR A 172 12.76 4.56 -15.89
N PRO A 173 13.31 4.02 -16.99
CA PRO A 173 13.36 4.76 -18.25
C PRO A 173 11.93 4.97 -18.79
N VAL A 174 11.79 5.97 -19.67
CA VAL A 174 10.48 6.34 -20.24
C VAL A 174 9.72 5.18 -20.87
N THR A 175 10.40 4.27 -21.58
CA THR A 175 9.76 3.14 -22.26
C THR A 175 9.14 2.16 -21.26
N MET A 176 9.91 1.74 -20.24
CA MET A 176 9.41 0.85 -19.18
C MET A 176 8.29 1.48 -18.37
N ALA A 177 8.37 2.78 -18.10
CA ALA A 177 7.29 3.48 -17.39
C ALA A 177 5.99 3.49 -18.21
N LEU A 178 6.06 3.70 -19.52
CA LEU A 178 4.90 3.66 -20.42
C LEU A 178 4.33 2.24 -20.57
N GLU A 179 5.20 1.23 -20.70
CA GLU A 179 4.82 -0.19 -20.78
C GLU A 179 4.09 -0.60 -19.50
N GLU A 180 4.68 -0.34 -18.33
CA GLU A 180 4.09 -0.67 -17.04
C GLU A 180 2.79 0.12 -16.76
N ALA A 181 2.75 1.41 -17.13
CA ALA A 181 1.53 2.21 -16.97
C ALA A 181 0.39 1.68 -17.87
N SER A 182 0.70 1.17 -19.07
CA SER A 182 -0.28 0.64 -20.02
C SER A 182 -0.97 -0.64 -19.55
N ARG A 183 -0.41 -1.32 -18.53
CA ARG A 183 -1.02 -2.51 -17.92
C ARG A 183 -2.20 -2.17 -16.98
N CYS A 184 -2.33 -0.91 -16.56
CA CYS A 184 -3.37 -0.50 -15.60
C CYS A 184 -4.78 -0.59 -16.20
N LEU A 185 -5.69 -1.25 -15.47
CA LEU A 185 -7.10 -1.43 -15.86
C LEU A 185 -8.01 -0.25 -15.47
N GLU A 186 -7.47 0.76 -14.79
CA GLU A 186 -8.21 1.94 -14.32
C GLU A 186 -9.41 1.65 -13.39
N CYS A 187 -9.48 0.45 -12.80
CA CYS A 187 -10.60 -0.04 -11.99
C CYS A 187 -10.82 0.60 -10.61
N GLY A 188 -9.90 1.44 -10.12
CA GLY A 188 -10.03 2.14 -8.83
C GLY A 188 -9.90 1.30 -7.54
N ILE A 189 -9.83 -0.04 -7.60
CA ILE A 189 -9.75 -0.90 -6.39
C ILE A 189 -8.56 -0.55 -5.47
N CYS A 190 -7.46 -0.08 -6.05
CA CYS A 190 -6.25 0.31 -5.33
C CYS A 190 -6.38 1.61 -4.52
N ILE A 191 -7.37 2.48 -4.85
CA ILE A 191 -7.59 3.78 -4.19
C ILE A 191 -7.93 3.56 -2.73
N GLU A 192 -8.92 2.71 -2.45
CA GLU A 192 -9.40 2.43 -1.08
C GLU A 192 -8.36 1.73 -0.19
N ALA A 193 -7.43 0.99 -0.79
CA ALA A 193 -6.34 0.36 -0.03
C ALA A 193 -5.23 1.35 0.35
N CYS A 194 -5.13 2.48 -0.36
CA CYS A 194 -4.16 3.51 -0.06
C CYS A 194 -4.64 4.36 1.12
N PRO A 195 -3.89 4.52 2.23
CA PRO A 195 -4.35 5.30 3.38
C PRO A 195 -4.69 6.77 3.07
N THR A 196 -4.10 7.36 2.04
CA THR A 196 -4.40 8.73 1.60
C THR A 196 -5.47 8.79 0.49
N HIS A 197 -6.00 7.64 0.04
CA HIS A 197 -6.95 7.52 -1.08
C HIS A 197 -6.46 8.25 -2.34
N MET A 198 -5.20 8.03 -2.74
CA MET A 198 -4.64 8.64 -3.94
C MET A 198 -5.42 8.19 -5.18
N ASP A 199 -5.62 9.09 -6.15
CA ASP A 199 -6.22 8.75 -7.45
C ASP A 199 -5.19 8.04 -8.35
N ILE A 200 -4.98 6.76 -8.06
CA ILE A 200 -3.98 5.92 -8.70
C ILE A 200 -4.23 5.73 -10.20
N PRO A 201 -5.46 5.39 -10.65
CA PRO A 201 -5.77 5.34 -12.07
C PRO A 201 -5.41 6.63 -12.81
N GLU A 202 -5.78 7.80 -12.28
CA GLU A 202 -5.60 9.06 -13.01
C GLU A 202 -4.13 9.46 -13.12
N TYR A 203 -3.32 9.32 -12.06
CA TYR A 203 -1.89 9.64 -12.22
C TYR A 203 -1.14 8.61 -13.08
N ILE A 204 -1.59 7.35 -13.14
CA ILE A 204 -1.03 6.36 -14.07
C ILE A 204 -1.43 6.71 -15.52
N ARG A 205 -2.69 7.13 -15.74
CA ARG A 205 -3.14 7.64 -17.04
C ARG A 205 -2.32 8.85 -17.49
N ALA A 206 -1.98 9.74 -16.57
CA ALA A 206 -1.11 10.87 -16.85
C ALA A 206 0.29 10.45 -17.37
N ILE A 207 0.82 9.29 -16.97
CA ILE A 207 2.05 8.72 -17.55
C ILE A 207 1.80 8.26 -18.98
N ARG A 208 0.73 7.46 -19.22
CA ARG A 208 0.37 6.93 -20.55
C ARG A 208 0.14 8.03 -21.57
N GLU A 209 -0.42 9.16 -21.14
CA GLU A 209 -0.73 10.31 -21.99
C GLU A 209 0.39 11.35 -22.02
N ASN A 210 1.53 11.07 -21.39
CA ASN A 210 2.68 11.97 -21.29
C ASN A 210 2.34 13.36 -20.69
N ARG A 211 1.43 13.38 -19.71
CA ARG A 211 0.96 14.55 -18.95
C ARG A 211 1.55 14.56 -17.53
N LEU A 212 2.87 14.42 -17.39
CA LEU A 212 3.51 14.25 -16.09
C LEU A 212 3.28 15.42 -15.11
N GLU A 213 3.15 16.66 -15.62
CA GLU A 213 2.83 17.82 -14.78
C GLU A 213 1.45 17.72 -14.13
N ASP A 214 0.45 17.19 -14.85
CA ASP A 214 -0.87 16.90 -14.29
C ASP A 214 -0.78 15.76 -13.27
N GLY A 215 -0.02 14.70 -13.61
CA GLY A 215 0.29 13.60 -12.70
C GLY A 215 0.85 14.10 -11.36
N LEU A 216 1.78 15.06 -11.40
CA LEU A 216 2.36 15.66 -10.19
C LEU A 216 1.31 16.38 -9.35
N LYS A 217 0.38 17.13 -9.94
CA LYS A 217 -0.71 17.80 -9.22
C LYS A 217 -1.61 16.78 -8.51
N ILE A 218 -2.01 15.73 -9.23
CA ILE A 218 -2.84 14.63 -8.69
C ILE A 218 -2.16 13.95 -7.49
N LEU A 219 -0.84 13.74 -7.56
CA LEU A 219 -0.08 13.19 -6.45
C LEU A 219 -0.14 14.09 -5.21
N TYR A 220 0.01 15.41 -5.38
CA TYR A 220 0.02 16.40 -4.30
C TYR A 220 -1.36 16.72 -3.72
N ASP A 221 -2.46 16.35 -4.39
CA ASP A 221 -3.82 16.49 -3.85
C ASP A 221 -4.01 15.72 -2.54
N THR A 222 -3.28 14.61 -2.37
CA THR A 222 -3.41 13.74 -1.19
C THR A 222 -2.08 13.42 -0.51
N ASN A 223 -0.94 13.59 -1.18
CA ASN A 223 0.36 13.18 -0.65
C ASN A 223 1.50 14.15 -1.04
N PRO A 224 1.87 15.10 -0.14
CA PRO A 224 3.02 15.98 -0.37
C PRO A 224 4.38 15.28 -0.18
N PHE A 225 4.38 13.99 0.18
CA PHE A 225 5.56 13.13 0.31
C PHE A 225 5.63 12.07 -0.80
N SER A 226 5.18 12.42 -2.00
CA SER A 226 5.08 11.48 -3.13
C SER A 226 6.44 11.00 -3.64
N GLU A 227 7.52 11.77 -3.52
CA GLU A 227 8.89 11.35 -3.88
C GLU A 227 9.43 10.32 -2.92
N SER A 228 9.26 10.58 -1.63
CA SER A 228 9.62 9.64 -0.58
C SER A 228 8.78 8.37 -0.70
N CYS A 229 7.46 8.49 -0.84
CA CYS A 229 6.56 7.35 -1.00
C CYS A 229 6.79 6.56 -2.28
N GLY A 230 7.29 7.19 -3.35
CA GLY A 230 7.72 6.51 -4.57
C GLY A 230 8.91 5.57 -4.35
N ARG A 231 9.62 5.70 -3.22
CA ARG A 231 10.79 4.89 -2.87
C ARG A 231 10.51 3.90 -1.74
N VAL A 232 9.87 4.35 -0.67
CA VAL A 232 9.84 3.60 0.60
C VAL A 232 8.45 3.10 1.00
N CYS A 233 7.41 3.42 0.24
CA CYS A 233 6.06 2.96 0.56
C CYS A 233 5.99 1.42 0.55
N THR A 234 5.24 0.86 1.49
CA THR A 234 4.87 -0.56 1.57
C THR A 234 3.90 -0.99 0.47
N ALA A 235 3.44 -0.05 -0.35
CA ALA A 235 2.67 -0.28 -1.57
C ALA A 235 1.40 -1.14 -1.37
N ARG A 236 0.64 -0.93 -0.28
CA ARG A 236 -0.64 -1.62 0.02
C ARG A 236 -1.66 -1.61 -1.14
N CYS A 237 -1.56 -0.61 -2.01
CA CYS A 237 -2.33 -0.50 -3.24
C CYS A 237 -2.05 -1.62 -4.25
N GLN A 238 -0.85 -2.19 -4.24
CA GLN A 238 -0.42 -3.29 -5.10
C GLN A 238 -0.95 -4.64 -4.59
N ASP A 239 -1.09 -4.82 -3.26
CA ASP A 239 -1.66 -6.03 -2.64
C ASP A 239 -3.08 -6.35 -3.13
N VAL A 240 -3.83 -5.31 -3.50
CA VAL A 240 -5.23 -5.41 -3.93
C VAL A 240 -5.41 -5.19 -5.44
N CYS A 241 -4.31 -5.07 -6.18
CA CYS A 241 -4.38 -4.77 -7.61
C CYS A 241 -5.11 -5.91 -8.34
N ALA A 242 -6.13 -5.55 -9.12
CA ALA A 242 -6.92 -6.52 -9.88
C ALA A 242 -6.05 -7.45 -10.75
N LEU A 243 -4.99 -6.93 -11.36
CA LEU A 243 -4.07 -7.70 -12.20
C LEU A 243 -3.23 -8.71 -11.39
N GLY A 244 -3.03 -8.46 -10.09
CA GLY A 244 -2.27 -9.33 -9.17
C GLY A 244 -2.93 -10.67 -8.87
N HIS A 245 -4.20 -10.90 -9.27
CA HIS A 245 -4.91 -12.16 -8.98
C HIS A 245 -4.43 -13.34 -9.83
N ASN A 246 -4.09 -13.11 -11.10
CA ASN A 246 -3.56 -14.14 -12.01
C ASN A 246 -2.22 -13.73 -12.65
N GLY A 247 -1.67 -12.58 -12.28
CA GLY A 247 -0.38 -12.06 -12.78
C GLY A 247 0.31 -11.23 -11.70
N LYS A 248 1.25 -10.38 -12.10
CA LYS A 248 1.90 -9.42 -11.21
C LYS A 248 1.09 -8.13 -11.12
N PRO A 249 0.97 -7.53 -9.91
CA PRO A 249 0.30 -6.25 -9.76
C PRO A 249 0.99 -5.15 -10.57
N ILE A 250 0.31 -4.02 -10.76
CA ILE A 250 0.94 -2.83 -11.32
C ILE A 250 2.01 -2.31 -10.33
N ALA A 251 3.15 -1.87 -10.83
CA ALA A 251 4.25 -1.24 -10.09
C ALA A 251 3.91 0.20 -9.69
N ILE A 252 2.77 0.38 -9.02
CA ILE A 252 2.18 1.66 -8.63
C ILE A 252 3.19 2.57 -7.91
N ARG A 253 3.97 2.00 -6.98
CA ARG A 253 5.00 2.75 -6.24
C ARG A 253 6.05 3.33 -7.18
N TRP A 254 6.49 2.57 -8.16
CA TRP A 254 7.52 2.96 -9.12
C TRP A 254 7.02 3.92 -10.19
N LEU A 255 5.77 3.79 -10.63
CA LEU A 255 5.13 4.77 -11.51
C LEU A 255 4.98 6.14 -10.82
N LYS A 256 4.64 6.16 -9.53
CA LYS A 256 4.67 7.40 -8.71
C LYS A 256 6.06 8.02 -8.66
N ARG A 257 7.09 7.20 -8.42
CA ARG A 257 8.49 7.66 -8.46
C ARG A 257 8.83 8.25 -9.84
N TYR A 258 8.42 7.59 -10.92
CA TYR A 258 8.69 8.07 -12.27
C TYR A 258 8.13 9.48 -12.52
N ILE A 259 6.89 9.75 -12.14
CA ILE A 259 6.30 11.11 -12.24
C ILE A 259 7.16 12.13 -11.50
N THR A 260 7.48 11.83 -10.24
CA THR A 260 8.16 12.79 -9.37
C THR A 260 9.62 13.02 -9.76
N ASP A 261 10.36 11.97 -10.12
CA ASP A 261 11.75 12.08 -10.58
C ASP A 261 11.85 12.89 -11.88
N ASN A 262 10.82 12.90 -12.74
CA ASN A 262 10.81 13.66 -14.01
C ASN A 262 10.18 15.06 -13.92
N THR A 263 9.64 15.47 -12.77
CA THR A 263 8.98 16.78 -12.59
C THR A 263 9.60 17.64 -11.50
N HIS A 264 10.57 17.11 -10.75
CA HIS A 264 11.14 17.75 -9.57
C HIS A 264 11.72 19.16 -9.82
N GLU A 265 12.33 19.43 -10.98
CA GLU A 265 12.96 20.73 -11.29
C GLU A 265 11.94 21.89 -11.37
N LYS A 266 10.72 21.60 -11.86
CA LYS A 266 9.65 22.59 -12.03
C LYS A 266 8.52 22.45 -11.02
N ARG A 267 8.71 21.62 -9.99
CA ARG A 267 7.65 21.22 -9.06
C ARG A 267 6.87 22.40 -8.47
N ASN A 268 7.57 23.41 -7.94
CA ASN A 268 6.92 24.58 -7.35
C ASN A 268 6.10 25.39 -8.38
N GLU A 269 6.57 25.49 -9.62
CA GLU A 269 5.85 26.15 -10.71
C GLU A 269 4.57 25.39 -11.05
N ILE A 270 4.68 24.07 -11.24
CA ILE A 270 3.57 23.17 -11.57
C ILE A 270 2.48 23.21 -10.48
N LEU A 271 2.90 23.22 -9.21
CA LEU A 271 2.01 23.24 -8.04
C LEU A 271 1.54 24.64 -7.64
N GLY A 272 2.06 25.70 -8.26
CA GLY A 272 1.75 27.09 -7.91
C GLY A 272 2.21 27.50 -6.49
N ILE A 273 3.24 26.86 -5.95
CA ILE A 273 3.76 27.15 -4.60
C ILE A 273 4.31 28.58 -4.55
N GLY A 274 3.96 29.31 -3.48
CA GLY A 274 4.38 30.70 -3.28
C GLY A 274 3.50 31.74 -3.99
N GLN A 275 2.43 31.33 -4.68
CA GLN A 275 1.48 32.25 -5.31
C GLN A 275 0.22 32.41 -4.45
N ASN A 276 -0.11 33.65 -4.06
CA ASN A 276 -1.42 34.09 -3.55
C ASN A 276 -2.15 33.11 -2.61
N LEU A 277 -1.44 32.48 -1.67
CA LEU A 277 -2.08 31.64 -0.65
C LEU A 277 -3.02 32.50 0.20
N PRO A 278 -4.17 31.96 0.63
CA PRO A 278 -5.05 32.63 1.59
C PRO A 278 -4.26 33.12 2.81
N GLN A 279 -4.72 34.20 3.44
CA GLN A 279 -4.11 34.73 4.66
C GLN A 279 -5.07 34.61 5.82
N ASN A 280 -4.60 34.06 6.92
CA ASN A 280 -5.32 33.95 8.19
C ASN A 280 -4.40 34.39 9.34
N GLU A 281 -4.96 35.14 10.30
CA GLU A 281 -4.23 35.63 11.46
C GLU A 281 -4.00 34.55 12.54
N GLN A 282 -4.79 33.47 12.49
CA GLN A 282 -4.72 32.36 13.45
C GLN A 282 -3.41 31.57 13.29
N LYS A 283 -2.86 31.18 14.44
CA LYS A 283 -1.55 30.54 14.57
C LYS A 283 -1.70 29.09 14.99
N ILE A 284 -0.98 28.21 14.32
CA ILE A 284 -0.96 26.77 14.60
C ILE A 284 0.47 26.33 14.88
N ALA A 285 0.67 25.64 16.01
CA ALA A 285 1.92 24.97 16.31
C ALA A 285 1.85 23.50 15.91
N ILE A 286 2.92 23.00 15.32
CA ILE A 286 3.12 21.58 15.01
C ILE A 286 4.36 21.11 15.74
N ILE A 287 4.27 20.01 16.47
CA ILE A 287 5.36 19.47 17.27
C ILE A 287 5.86 18.20 16.59
N GLY A 288 7.06 18.26 16.02
CA GLY A 288 7.69 17.21 15.23
C GLY A 288 7.61 17.50 13.72
N GLY A 289 8.77 17.58 13.09
CA GLY A 289 8.97 17.83 11.66
C GLY A 289 9.01 16.56 10.80
N GLY A 290 8.28 15.52 11.20
CA GLY A 290 8.14 14.27 10.45
C GLY A 290 7.09 14.32 9.33
N PRO A 291 6.84 13.21 8.63
CA PRO A 291 5.89 13.15 7.51
C PRO A 291 4.47 13.61 7.89
N SER A 292 3.98 13.25 9.09
CA SER A 292 2.65 13.68 9.55
C SER A 292 2.59 15.19 9.80
N GLY A 293 3.55 15.73 10.56
CA GLY A 293 3.61 17.15 10.90
C GLY A 293 3.79 18.04 9.68
N LEU A 294 4.71 17.68 8.78
CA LEU A 294 4.95 18.44 7.55
C LEU A 294 3.79 18.36 6.55
N THR A 295 3.10 17.21 6.49
CA THR A 295 1.86 17.11 5.69
C THR A 295 0.78 18.01 6.25
N ALA A 296 0.58 18.02 7.57
CA ALA A 296 -0.36 18.93 8.21
C ALA A 296 0.02 20.39 7.95
N ALA A 297 1.32 20.73 8.06
CA ALA A 297 1.83 22.06 7.79
C ALA A 297 1.50 22.53 6.37
N PHE A 298 1.76 21.68 5.36
CA PHE A 298 1.48 21.98 3.96
C PHE A 298 0.01 22.35 3.73
N TYR A 299 -0.93 21.50 4.17
CA TYR A 299 -2.36 21.76 3.95
C TYR A 299 -2.88 22.93 4.80
N LEU A 300 -2.39 23.11 6.04
CA LEU A 300 -2.78 24.26 6.87
C LEU A 300 -2.29 25.58 6.28
N ARG A 301 -1.11 25.60 5.66
CA ARG A 301 -0.63 26.77 4.88
C ARG A 301 -1.51 27.04 3.67
N ASN A 302 -2.00 26.00 2.99
CA ASN A 302 -2.94 26.15 1.87
C ASN A 302 -4.33 26.67 2.33
N TYR A 303 -4.72 26.43 3.58
CA TYR A 303 -5.89 27.11 4.19
C TYR A 303 -5.60 28.54 4.68
N GLY A 304 -4.33 28.95 4.69
CA GLY A 304 -3.88 30.30 5.01
C GLY A 304 -3.41 30.55 6.44
N TYR A 305 -3.41 29.55 7.31
CA TYR A 305 -2.98 29.67 8.71
C TYR A 305 -1.49 29.96 8.86
N GLN A 306 -1.09 30.70 9.89
CA GLN A 306 0.32 30.84 10.24
C GLN A 306 0.78 29.56 10.95
N VAL A 307 1.71 28.84 10.35
CA VAL A 307 2.17 27.54 10.87
C VAL A 307 3.61 27.64 11.37
N THR A 308 3.84 27.20 12.60
CA THR A 308 5.16 27.04 13.21
C THR A 308 5.40 25.58 13.56
N VAL A 309 6.46 24.99 12.99
CA VAL A 309 6.90 23.62 13.29
C VAL A 309 8.05 23.69 14.29
N TYR A 310 7.93 22.98 15.40
CA TYR A 310 9.00 22.76 16.37
C TYR A 310 9.64 21.39 16.10
N GLU A 311 10.95 21.38 15.90
CA GLU A 311 11.74 20.18 15.61
C GLU A 311 12.87 20.05 16.63
N LYS A 312 13.02 18.85 17.19
CA LYS A 312 14.05 18.52 18.17
C LYS A 312 15.43 18.47 17.52
N HIS A 313 15.51 17.94 16.31
CA HIS A 313 16.77 17.82 15.59
C HIS A 313 17.12 19.11 14.82
N ASP A 314 18.29 19.11 14.19
CA ASP A 314 18.78 20.19 13.33
C ASP A 314 18.22 20.12 11.90
N GLN A 315 17.57 19.02 11.53
CA GLN A 315 16.94 18.81 10.23
C GLN A 315 15.52 18.22 10.35
N LEU A 316 14.70 18.49 9.34
CA LEU A 316 13.33 17.99 9.23
C LEU A 316 13.29 16.63 8.54
N GLY A 317 12.24 15.85 8.77
CA GLY A 317 11.95 14.61 8.06
C GLY A 317 11.61 13.44 8.98
N GLY A 318 11.90 13.54 10.28
CA GLY A 318 11.63 12.49 11.26
C GLY A 318 12.18 11.13 10.80
N MET A 319 11.39 10.06 10.95
CA MET A 319 11.83 8.70 10.58
C MET A 319 12.19 8.52 9.10
N LEU A 320 11.70 9.37 8.17
CA LEU A 320 12.17 9.35 6.78
C LEU A 320 13.65 9.75 6.67
N ARG A 321 14.11 10.66 7.54
CA ARG A 321 15.52 11.05 7.62
C ARG A 321 16.31 10.11 8.51
N TYR A 322 15.88 9.93 9.74
CA TYR A 322 16.68 9.31 10.80
C TYR A 322 16.49 7.79 10.91
N GLY A 323 15.44 7.23 10.30
CA GLY A 323 15.20 5.79 10.28
C GLY A 323 15.64 5.13 8.98
N ILE A 324 15.23 5.69 7.84
CA ILE A 324 15.44 5.04 6.55
C ILE A 324 16.84 5.33 6.00
N PRO A 325 17.64 4.31 5.64
CA PRO A 325 18.98 4.52 5.10
C PRO A 325 19.04 5.21 3.73
N GLU A 326 20.19 5.84 3.44
CA GLU A 326 20.45 6.59 2.20
C GLU A 326 20.24 5.76 0.92
N TYR A 327 20.59 4.46 0.96
CA TYR A 327 20.49 3.56 -0.19
C TYR A 327 19.03 3.26 -0.60
N ARG A 328 18.05 3.59 0.26
CA ARG A 328 16.61 3.48 -0.01
C ARG A 328 15.95 4.83 -0.23
N LEU A 329 16.31 5.82 0.57
CA LEU A 329 15.77 7.17 0.51
C LEU A 329 16.90 8.19 0.63
N PRO A 330 17.40 8.69 -0.50
CA PRO A 330 18.45 9.70 -0.50
C PRO A 330 18.00 10.97 0.22
N LYS A 331 18.83 11.53 1.10
CA LYS A 331 18.45 12.73 1.87
C LYS A 331 18.22 13.93 0.96
N ALA A 332 18.96 14.03 -0.14
CA ALA A 332 18.74 15.07 -1.14
C ALA A 332 17.33 15.03 -1.77
N VAL A 333 16.74 13.84 -1.93
CA VAL A 333 15.35 13.70 -2.41
C VAL A 333 14.39 14.25 -1.37
N LEU A 334 14.56 13.82 -0.12
CA LEU A 334 13.74 14.26 1.02
C LEU A 334 13.86 15.78 1.23
N ASP A 335 15.06 16.35 1.15
CA ASP A 335 15.31 17.79 1.31
C ASP A 335 14.56 18.61 0.27
N ARG A 336 14.55 18.17 -1.00
CA ARG A 336 13.80 18.85 -2.06
C ARG A 336 12.30 18.85 -1.78
N GLU A 337 11.76 17.72 -1.33
CA GLU A 337 10.34 17.57 -0.99
C GLU A 337 9.95 18.43 0.22
N ILE A 338 10.75 18.41 1.28
CA ILE A 338 10.57 19.28 2.45
C ILE A 338 10.66 20.75 2.05
N LYS A 339 11.61 21.13 1.20
CA LYS A 339 11.73 22.51 0.71
C LYS A 339 10.45 23.01 0.05
N THR A 340 9.78 22.15 -0.73
CA THR A 340 8.48 22.50 -1.35
C THR A 340 7.44 22.86 -0.29
N ILE A 341 7.41 22.13 0.83
CA ILE A 341 6.54 22.41 1.96
C ILE A 341 6.93 23.73 2.62
N LEU A 342 8.23 23.98 2.85
CA LEU A 342 8.71 25.22 3.46
C LEU A 342 8.43 26.45 2.59
N ASP A 343 8.50 26.32 1.27
CA ASP A 343 8.22 27.38 0.30
C ASP A 343 6.74 27.84 0.34
N THR A 344 5.84 27.13 1.04
CA THR A 344 4.48 27.61 1.37
C THR A 344 4.44 28.66 2.50
N GLY A 345 5.59 28.96 3.12
CA GLY A 345 5.73 29.91 4.23
C GLY A 345 5.60 29.28 5.62
N VAL A 346 5.91 27.99 5.75
CA VAL A 346 6.02 27.34 7.07
C VAL A 346 7.21 27.91 7.82
N THR A 347 7.02 28.33 9.08
CA THR A 347 8.12 28.70 9.97
C THR A 347 8.60 27.49 10.74
N VAL A 348 9.91 27.32 10.90
CA VAL A 348 10.50 26.18 11.60
C VAL A 348 11.42 26.66 12.71
N ILE A 349 11.32 26.02 13.87
CA ILE A 349 12.19 26.23 15.03
C ILE A 349 12.88 24.89 15.30
N TYR A 350 14.15 24.79 14.90
CA TYR A 350 15.01 23.62 15.06
C TYR A 350 15.61 23.53 16.46
N ASN A 351 16.23 22.39 16.78
CA ASN A 351 16.97 22.16 18.02
C ASN A 351 16.15 22.49 19.28
N THR A 352 14.84 22.19 19.26
CA THR A 352 13.91 22.54 20.34
C THR A 352 13.06 21.33 20.70
N GLU A 353 13.34 20.72 21.85
CA GLU A 353 12.60 19.58 22.38
C GLU A 353 11.44 20.08 23.28
N ILE A 354 10.21 19.91 22.78
CA ILE A 354 9.01 20.27 23.55
C ILE A 354 8.85 19.33 24.75
N GLY A 355 8.62 19.92 25.91
CA GLY A 355 8.64 19.23 27.20
C GLY A 355 9.96 19.41 27.97
N LYS A 356 11.04 19.83 27.32
CA LYS A 356 12.32 20.13 27.98
C LYS A 356 12.74 21.58 27.81
N ASP A 357 12.88 22.04 26.57
CA ASP A 357 13.34 23.39 26.25
C ASP A 357 12.19 24.41 26.30
N VAL A 358 11.01 23.99 25.86
CA VAL A 358 9.76 24.78 25.89
C VAL A 358 8.64 23.89 26.39
N SER A 359 7.79 24.38 27.30
CA SER A 359 6.67 23.58 27.81
C SER A 359 5.57 23.44 26.77
N LEU A 360 4.97 22.24 26.69
CA LEU A 360 3.78 22.01 25.87
C LEU A 360 2.62 22.94 26.26
N LYS A 361 2.53 23.28 27.55
CA LYS A 361 1.49 24.19 28.06
C LYS A 361 1.64 25.61 27.51
N ASP A 362 2.86 26.13 27.46
CA ASP A 362 3.11 27.47 26.94
C ASP A 362 2.75 27.56 25.46
N ILE A 363 3.05 26.51 24.68
CA ILE A 363 2.64 26.40 23.28
C ILE A 363 1.12 26.33 23.16
N GLN A 364 0.46 25.50 23.98
CA GLN A 364 -1.00 25.39 24.01
C GLN A 364 -1.69 26.72 24.29
N GLU A 365 -1.13 27.56 25.18
CA GLU A 365 -1.68 28.88 25.53
C GLU A 365 -1.37 29.97 24.50
N THR A 366 -0.32 29.79 23.69
CA THR A 366 0.14 30.79 22.70
C THR A 366 -0.51 30.62 21.32
N PHE A 367 -0.88 29.39 20.94
CA PHE A 367 -1.40 29.06 19.61
C PHE A 367 -2.89 28.71 19.63
N ASP A 368 -3.61 29.03 18.54
CA ASP A 368 -5.04 28.75 18.40
C ASP A 368 -5.32 27.25 18.29
N ALA A 369 -4.37 26.49 17.74
CA ALA A 369 -4.37 25.03 17.72
C ALA A 369 -2.95 24.47 17.79
N VAL A 370 -2.81 23.25 18.34
CA VAL A 370 -1.55 22.51 18.41
C VAL A 370 -1.75 21.11 17.81
N PHE A 371 -0.83 20.68 16.97
CA PHE A 371 -0.78 19.31 16.46
C PHE A 371 0.51 18.61 16.92
N ILE A 372 0.36 17.52 17.67
CA ILE A 372 1.45 16.70 18.16
C ILE A 372 1.70 15.56 17.16
N SER A 373 2.90 15.52 16.58
CA SER A 373 3.32 14.55 15.57
C SER A 373 4.75 14.06 15.79
N VAL A 374 5.11 13.78 17.05
CA VAL A 374 6.48 13.39 17.47
C VAL A 374 6.88 11.97 17.08
N GLY A 375 5.94 11.18 16.53
CA GLY A 375 6.20 9.80 16.12
C GLY A 375 6.52 8.85 17.28
N ALA A 376 7.18 7.74 16.97
CA ALA A 376 7.60 6.70 17.92
C ALA A 376 9.12 6.49 17.91
N GLN A 377 9.88 7.53 18.24
CA GLN A 377 11.33 7.56 18.03
C GLN A 377 12.15 6.74 19.03
N LYS A 378 11.59 6.32 20.18
CA LYS A 378 12.32 5.52 21.18
C LYS A 378 12.30 4.04 20.80
N GLY A 379 13.43 3.34 20.92
CA GLY A 379 13.45 1.89 20.72
C GLY A 379 12.83 1.10 21.87
N THR A 380 12.38 -0.11 21.57
CA THR A 380 11.91 -1.05 22.60
C THR A 380 13.04 -1.94 23.09
N GLU A 381 13.21 -1.99 24.41
CA GLU A 381 14.10 -2.95 25.07
C GLU A 381 13.40 -4.29 25.35
N MET A 382 14.20 -5.36 25.35
CA MET A 382 13.74 -6.69 25.72
C MET A 382 13.99 -6.90 27.22
N PRO A 383 13.04 -7.45 28.00
CA PRO A 383 13.21 -7.66 29.43
C PRO A 383 14.07 -8.90 29.71
N ILE A 384 15.34 -8.85 29.32
CA ILE A 384 16.35 -9.91 29.53
C ILE A 384 17.59 -9.34 30.24
N GLU A 385 18.34 -10.21 30.91
CA GLU A 385 19.62 -9.84 31.52
C GLU A 385 20.65 -9.49 30.45
N GLY A 386 21.42 -8.41 30.68
CA GLY A 386 22.56 -8.00 29.85
C GLY A 386 22.25 -7.05 28.70
N MET A 387 21.06 -6.41 28.68
CA MET A 387 20.71 -5.37 27.69
C MET A 387 21.63 -4.14 27.76
N ASP A 388 22.23 -3.86 28.91
CA ASP A 388 23.18 -2.78 29.17
C ASP A 388 24.64 -3.17 28.84
N THR A 389 24.87 -4.37 28.33
CA THR A 389 26.22 -4.85 28.00
C THR A 389 26.81 -4.05 26.83
N PRO A 390 28.06 -3.53 26.93
CA PRO A 390 28.71 -2.84 25.82
C PRO A 390 28.78 -3.68 24.53
N GLY A 391 28.26 -3.12 23.44
CA GLY A 391 28.07 -3.79 22.14
C GLY A 391 26.63 -4.22 21.88
N VAL A 392 25.72 -4.08 22.85
CA VAL A 392 24.27 -4.16 22.62
C VAL A 392 23.77 -2.77 22.23
N LEU A 393 23.18 -2.67 21.05
CA LEU A 393 22.66 -1.42 20.47
C LEU A 393 21.15 -1.53 20.27
N ILE A 394 20.48 -0.38 20.24
CA ILE A 394 19.07 -0.28 19.88
C ILE A 394 18.98 0.09 18.40
N GLY A 395 18.09 -0.58 17.65
CA GLY A 395 18.05 -0.49 16.19
C GLY A 395 17.74 0.91 15.67
N VAL A 396 16.81 1.63 16.30
CA VAL A 396 16.49 3.02 15.89
C VAL A 396 17.65 3.96 16.17
N ASP A 397 18.27 3.89 17.35
CA ASP A 397 19.44 4.72 17.69
C ASP A 397 20.64 4.43 16.78
N PHE A 398 20.82 3.17 16.36
CA PHE A 398 21.85 2.78 15.41
C PHE A 398 21.62 3.40 14.03
N LEU A 399 20.39 3.36 13.52
CA LEU A 399 20.03 3.96 12.23
C LEU A 399 20.12 5.49 12.27
N ASP A 400 19.70 6.10 13.38
CA ASP A 400 19.79 7.54 13.63
C ASP A 400 21.24 8.02 13.51
N ARG A 401 22.17 7.37 14.23
CA ARG A 401 23.61 7.65 14.15
C ARG A 401 24.17 7.51 12.73
N ILE A 402 23.74 6.50 11.98
CA ILE A 402 24.16 6.33 10.58
C ILE A 402 23.66 7.48 9.71
N ALA A 403 22.41 7.92 9.92
CA ALA A 403 21.81 9.03 9.21
C ALA A 403 22.52 10.36 9.52
N GLU A 404 23.04 10.53 10.74
CA GLU A 404 23.89 11.66 11.14
C GLU A 404 25.33 11.59 10.57
N GLY A 405 25.66 10.50 9.86
CA GLY A 405 26.96 10.32 9.22
C GLY A 405 27.96 9.52 10.05
N GLU A 406 27.59 9.04 11.23
CA GLU A 406 28.46 8.15 12.00
C GLU A 406 28.66 6.80 11.30
N ARG A 407 29.84 6.21 11.50
CA ARG A 407 30.19 4.89 10.98
C ARG A 407 30.73 4.07 12.15
N PRO A 408 29.85 3.50 13.00
CA PRO A 408 30.27 2.76 14.18
C PRO A 408 31.05 1.49 13.78
N ASP A 409 32.09 1.14 14.55
CA ASP A 409 32.77 -0.15 14.39
C ASP A 409 31.90 -1.26 15.01
N LEU A 410 31.44 -2.17 14.15
CA LEU A 410 30.56 -3.27 14.53
C LEU A 410 31.29 -4.59 14.79
N GLY A 411 32.60 -4.64 14.52
CA GLY A 411 33.35 -5.88 14.47
C GLY A 411 33.06 -6.70 13.21
N GLN A 412 33.30 -8.01 13.28
CA GLN A 412 33.19 -8.90 12.12
C GLN A 412 31.85 -9.64 12.07
N LYS A 413 31.26 -9.93 13.24
CA LYS A 413 29.98 -10.63 13.38
C LYS A 413 28.96 -9.74 14.06
N VAL A 414 27.80 -9.60 13.41
CA VAL A 414 26.68 -8.80 13.91
C VAL A 414 25.42 -9.66 13.98
N VAL A 415 24.75 -9.62 15.12
CA VAL A 415 23.44 -10.25 15.31
C VAL A 415 22.39 -9.15 15.39
N VAL A 416 21.30 -9.30 14.66
CA VAL A 416 20.15 -8.38 14.68
C VAL A 416 18.92 -9.13 15.16
N VAL A 417 18.27 -8.64 16.21
CA VAL A 417 17.08 -9.27 16.78
C VAL A 417 15.85 -8.52 16.32
N GLY A 418 15.02 -9.16 15.49
CA GLY A 418 13.85 -8.53 14.87
C GLY A 418 13.51 -9.10 13.51
N GLY A 419 12.39 -8.68 12.92
CA GLY A 419 11.97 -9.15 11.59
C GLY A 419 11.16 -8.15 10.78
N GLY A 420 11.10 -6.88 11.21
CA GLY A 420 10.47 -5.80 10.45
C GLY A 420 11.46 -5.00 9.61
N ASN A 421 10.98 -3.99 8.90
CA ASN A 421 11.81 -3.14 8.02
C ASN A 421 13.02 -2.54 8.77
N THR A 422 12.84 -2.07 10.02
CA THR A 422 13.96 -1.62 10.85
C THR A 422 15.05 -2.68 11.01
N ALA A 423 14.70 -3.95 11.16
CA ALA A 423 15.68 -5.02 11.27
C ALA A 423 16.41 -5.24 9.93
N MET A 424 15.70 -5.18 8.79
CA MET A 424 16.31 -5.30 7.47
C MET A 424 17.25 -4.13 7.19
N ASP A 425 16.84 -2.90 7.51
CA ASP A 425 17.67 -1.71 7.36
C ASP A 425 18.93 -1.77 8.23
N VAL A 426 18.81 -2.25 9.48
CA VAL A 426 19.97 -2.49 10.36
C VAL A 426 20.91 -3.52 9.74
N CYS A 427 20.39 -4.67 9.28
CA CYS A 427 21.21 -5.74 8.71
C CYS A 427 22.01 -5.25 7.50
N ARG A 428 21.32 -4.60 6.57
CA ARG A 428 21.88 -4.15 5.30
C ARG A 428 22.84 -2.97 5.47
N SER A 429 22.58 -2.11 6.46
CA SER A 429 23.54 -1.09 6.88
C SER A 429 24.78 -1.71 7.53
N ALA A 430 24.63 -2.76 8.36
CA ALA A 430 25.77 -3.46 8.95
C ALA A 430 26.65 -4.14 7.90
N VAL A 431 26.07 -4.72 6.84
CA VAL A 431 26.82 -5.25 5.68
C VAL A 431 27.67 -4.14 5.05
N ARG A 432 27.07 -2.97 4.78
CA ARG A 432 27.75 -1.80 4.18
C ARG A 432 28.83 -1.18 5.07
N LEU A 433 28.71 -1.34 6.39
CA LEU A 433 29.75 -0.95 7.36
C LEU A 433 30.91 -1.96 7.45
N GLY A 434 30.86 -3.05 6.67
CA GLY A 434 31.97 -4.00 6.52
C GLY A 434 31.89 -5.25 7.40
N ALA A 435 30.74 -5.49 8.06
CA ALA A 435 30.51 -6.74 8.79
C ALA A 435 30.63 -7.95 7.84
N LYS A 436 31.32 -9.01 8.28
CA LYS A 436 31.56 -10.22 7.47
C LYS A 436 30.47 -11.27 7.61
N GLU A 437 29.85 -11.34 8.78
CA GLU A 437 28.66 -12.16 9.01
C GLU A 437 27.60 -11.30 9.69
N VAL A 438 26.43 -11.19 9.05
CA VAL A 438 25.23 -10.59 9.63
C VAL A 438 24.17 -11.67 9.76
N GLN A 439 23.64 -11.85 10.96
CA GLN A 439 22.61 -12.85 11.26
C GLN A 439 21.39 -12.20 11.90
N VAL A 440 20.22 -12.44 11.32
CA VAL A 440 18.92 -12.10 11.90
C VAL A 440 18.49 -13.20 12.86
N ILE A 441 18.05 -12.85 14.06
CA ILE A 441 17.33 -13.73 14.97
C ILE A 441 15.87 -13.29 15.00
N TYR A 442 14.98 -14.19 14.59
CA TYR A 442 13.55 -13.92 14.56
C TYR A 442 12.75 -15.02 15.26
N ARG A 443 11.83 -14.61 16.14
CA ARG A 443 11.06 -15.52 17.00
C ARG A 443 9.98 -16.32 16.26
N ARG A 444 9.66 -15.99 15.00
CA ARG A 444 8.70 -16.70 14.15
C ARG A 444 9.38 -17.20 12.88
N THR A 445 8.60 -17.62 11.88
CA THR A 445 9.14 -18.02 10.57
C THR A 445 9.14 -16.85 9.60
N GLU A 446 9.76 -17.05 8.44
CA GLU A 446 9.78 -16.07 7.35
C GLU A 446 8.37 -15.58 6.97
N GLN A 447 7.39 -16.50 6.91
CA GLN A 447 6.00 -16.19 6.54
C GLN A 447 5.32 -15.18 7.47
N GLU A 448 5.79 -15.04 8.72
CA GLU A 448 5.24 -14.09 9.67
C GLU A 448 6.05 -12.79 9.79
N MET A 449 7.14 -12.65 9.02
CA MET A 449 7.96 -11.44 9.04
C MET A 449 7.12 -10.23 8.58
N PRO A 450 7.11 -9.13 9.36
CA PRO A 450 6.42 -7.91 8.96
C PRO A 450 7.22 -7.02 8.00
N ALA A 451 8.47 -7.39 7.66
CA ALA A 451 9.23 -6.64 6.66
C ALA A 451 8.66 -6.86 5.25
N ASN A 452 8.88 -5.91 4.36
CA ASN A 452 8.51 -6.07 2.95
C ASN A 452 9.32 -7.21 2.32
N ASP A 453 8.67 -8.07 1.52
CA ASP A 453 9.31 -9.23 0.88
C ASP A 453 10.55 -8.84 0.06
N GLU A 454 10.49 -7.71 -0.65
CA GLU A 454 11.61 -7.13 -1.39
C GLU A 454 12.82 -6.86 -0.49
N GLU A 455 12.62 -6.30 0.71
CA GLU A 455 13.73 -6.01 1.64
C GLU A 455 14.33 -7.28 2.25
N ILE A 456 13.50 -8.30 2.47
CA ILE A 456 13.94 -9.61 2.94
C ILE A 456 14.81 -10.27 1.88
N GLU A 457 14.35 -10.27 0.62
CA GLU A 457 15.09 -10.85 -0.50
C GLU A 457 16.39 -10.09 -0.75
N GLU A 458 16.34 -8.75 -0.76
CA GLU A 458 17.54 -7.92 -0.91
C GLU A 458 18.58 -8.16 0.19
N ALA A 459 18.13 -8.38 1.43
CA ALA A 459 19.02 -8.73 2.55
C ALA A 459 19.67 -10.12 2.34
N LYS A 460 18.93 -11.11 1.85
CA LYS A 460 19.47 -12.44 1.52
C LYS A 460 20.50 -12.36 0.39
N GLU A 461 20.21 -11.62 -0.67
CA GLU A 461 21.13 -11.37 -1.80
C GLU A 461 22.42 -10.69 -1.33
N GLU A 462 22.34 -9.82 -0.32
CA GLU A 462 23.48 -9.16 0.32
C GLU A 462 24.22 -10.07 1.34
N GLY A 463 23.78 -11.31 1.53
CA GLY A 463 24.45 -12.34 2.35
C GLY A 463 24.00 -12.43 3.81
N VAL A 464 22.90 -11.76 4.18
CA VAL A 464 22.32 -11.83 5.54
C VAL A 464 21.75 -13.23 5.78
N ARG A 465 22.13 -13.85 6.92
CA ARG A 465 21.61 -15.15 7.34
C ARG A 465 20.41 -14.98 8.28
N PHE A 466 19.45 -15.90 8.21
CA PHE A 466 18.25 -15.86 9.02
C PHE A 466 18.15 -17.07 9.95
N GLU A 467 18.02 -16.80 11.25
CA GLU A 467 17.78 -17.79 12.30
C GLU A 467 16.34 -17.62 12.80
N PHE A 468 15.43 -18.39 12.19
CA PHE A 468 14.03 -18.38 12.55
C PHE A 468 13.75 -19.14 13.84
N LEU A 469 12.53 -18.97 14.36
CA LEU A 469 12.05 -19.64 15.57
C LEU A 469 13.04 -19.55 16.73
N THR A 470 13.61 -18.37 16.93
CA THR A 470 14.68 -18.14 17.90
C THR A 470 14.45 -16.82 18.63
N THR A 471 14.63 -16.79 19.94
CA THR A 471 14.63 -15.55 20.74
C THR A 471 15.83 -15.53 21.68
N PRO A 472 16.45 -14.37 21.93
CA PRO A 472 17.43 -14.25 23.00
C PRO A 472 16.74 -14.31 24.37
N VAL A 473 17.39 -14.92 25.34
CA VAL A 473 16.94 -15.01 26.74
C VAL A 473 17.92 -14.36 27.72
N LYS A 474 19.20 -14.26 27.34
CA LYS A 474 20.25 -13.60 28.13
C LYS A 474 21.39 -13.17 27.22
N ILE A 475 21.99 -12.01 27.52
CA ILE A 475 23.21 -11.53 26.86
C ILE A 475 24.29 -11.40 27.93
N SER A 476 25.51 -11.82 27.63
CA SER A 476 26.66 -11.64 28.51
C SER A 476 27.95 -11.39 27.73
N LYS A 477 29.07 -11.13 28.42
CA LYS A 477 30.40 -11.05 27.80
C LYS A 477 31.14 -12.36 27.95
N LYS A 478 31.79 -12.81 26.87
CA LYS A 478 32.74 -13.93 26.86
C LYS A 478 34.02 -13.50 26.17
N GLY A 479 35.00 -13.08 26.98
CA GLY A 479 36.18 -12.36 26.47
C GLY A 479 35.74 -11.04 25.84
N ASP A 480 36.24 -10.75 24.64
CA ASP A 480 35.89 -9.52 23.92
C ASP A 480 34.51 -9.58 23.23
N LYS A 481 33.94 -10.79 23.08
CA LYS A 481 32.69 -11.03 22.36
C LYS A 481 31.47 -11.00 23.26
N LEU A 482 30.32 -10.71 22.66
CA LEU A 482 29.01 -10.95 23.26
C LEU A 482 28.64 -12.42 23.10
N GLU A 483 28.07 -12.98 24.17
CA GLU A 483 27.49 -14.31 24.22
C GLU A 483 25.97 -14.16 24.39
N ILE A 484 25.22 -14.50 23.33
CA ILE A 484 23.76 -14.41 23.32
C ILE A 484 23.22 -15.83 23.54
N GLU A 485 22.67 -16.07 24.72
CA GLU A 485 21.89 -17.27 24.99
C GLU A 485 20.52 -17.14 24.33
N CYS A 486 20.16 -18.10 23.50
CA CYS A 486 18.95 -18.14 22.72
C CYS A 486 18.14 -19.38 23.03
N LEU A 487 16.83 -19.30 22.81
CA LEU A 487 15.88 -20.39 22.98
C LEU A 487 15.12 -20.65 21.67
N ARG A 488 14.88 -21.93 21.35
CA ARG A 488 14.05 -22.30 20.20
C ARG A 488 12.57 -22.08 20.49
N MET A 489 11.85 -21.74 19.43
CA MET A 489 10.42 -21.49 19.42
C MET A 489 9.72 -22.53 18.55
N LYS A 490 8.43 -22.74 18.81
CA LYS A 490 7.48 -23.35 17.87
C LYS A 490 6.31 -22.40 17.64
N LEU A 491 5.66 -22.50 16.48
CA LEU A 491 4.44 -21.75 16.23
C LEU A 491 3.24 -22.39 16.94
N GLY A 492 2.52 -21.58 17.71
CA GLY A 492 1.22 -21.92 18.31
C GLY A 492 0.05 -21.38 17.48
N GLU A 493 -1.03 -21.03 18.16
CA GLU A 493 -2.22 -20.44 17.56
C GLU A 493 -1.98 -18.99 17.08
N PRO A 494 -2.72 -18.51 16.07
CA PRO A 494 -2.75 -17.11 15.66
C PRO A 494 -3.02 -16.14 16.82
N ASP A 495 -2.32 -15.00 16.84
CA ASP A 495 -2.60 -13.87 17.70
C ASP A 495 -3.64 -12.91 17.10
N ALA A 496 -3.92 -11.79 17.79
CA ALA A 496 -4.88 -10.80 17.34
C ALA A 496 -4.49 -10.10 16.02
N SER A 497 -3.22 -10.17 15.62
CA SER A 497 -2.75 -9.70 14.31
C SER A 497 -2.86 -10.77 13.22
N GLY A 498 -3.41 -11.95 13.54
CA GLY A 498 -3.51 -13.10 12.63
C GLY A 498 -2.22 -13.93 12.52
N ARG A 499 -1.11 -13.47 13.12
CA ARG A 499 0.19 -14.16 13.05
C ARG A 499 0.31 -15.21 14.14
N ARG A 500 0.90 -16.37 13.83
CA ARG A 500 1.06 -17.44 14.81
C ARG A 500 1.96 -17.01 15.98
N ARG A 501 1.52 -17.31 17.21
CA ARG A 501 2.27 -16.97 18.42
C ARG A 501 3.53 -17.84 18.54
N PRO A 502 4.70 -17.26 18.86
CA PRO A 502 5.86 -18.06 19.20
C PRO A 502 5.70 -18.64 20.61
N VAL A 503 5.97 -19.93 20.76
CA VAL A 503 5.91 -20.66 22.03
C VAL A 503 7.30 -21.24 22.33
N PRO A 504 7.89 -20.93 23.49
CA PRO A 504 9.18 -21.49 23.92
C PRO A 504 9.22 -23.02 23.88
N ILE A 505 10.36 -23.57 23.45
CA ILE A 505 10.69 -24.98 23.60
C ILE A 505 11.68 -25.12 24.76
N GLU A 506 11.19 -25.60 25.90
CA GLU A 506 12.03 -25.78 27.10
C GLU A 506 13.24 -26.69 26.83
N GLY A 507 14.39 -26.34 27.39
CA GLY A 507 15.64 -27.11 27.26
C GLY A 507 16.31 -27.04 25.88
N SER A 508 15.87 -26.14 25.01
CA SER A 508 16.42 -25.96 23.66
C SER A 508 17.49 -24.85 23.58
N ASN A 509 18.02 -24.43 24.73
CA ASN A 509 18.95 -23.32 24.83
C ASN A 509 20.23 -23.59 24.03
N PHE A 510 20.70 -22.57 23.33
CA PHE A 510 21.97 -22.59 22.62
C PHE A 510 22.55 -21.18 22.59
N THR A 511 23.80 -21.07 22.16
CA THR A 511 24.55 -19.82 22.29
C THR A 511 25.08 -19.35 20.95
N ILE A 512 24.99 -18.04 20.70
CA ILE A 512 25.58 -17.36 19.54
C ILE A 512 26.63 -16.38 20.04
N LEU A 513 27.83 -16.44 19.44
CA LEU A 513 28.92 -15.49 19.72
C LEU A 513 28.96 -14.41 18.64
N THR A 514 28.90 -13.15 19.05
CA THR A 514 28.88 -11.99 18.15
C THR A 514 29.75 -10.87 18.70
N ASP A 515 30.17 -9.95 17.84
CA ASP A 515 30.92 -8.77 18.27
C ASP A 515 29.92 -7.66 18.67
N THR A 516 28.85 -7.49 17.89
CA THR A 516 27.74 -6.55 18.15
C THR A 516 26.38 -7.25 18.11
N CYS A 517 25.44 -6.81 18.95
CA CYS A 517 24.04 -7.21 18.93
C CYS A 517 23.15 -5.97 18.76
N VAL A 518 22.22 -5.95 17.80
CA VAL A 518 21.31 -4.83 17.58
C VAL A 518 19.86 -5.26 17.79
N MET A 519 19.17 -4.59 18.70
CA MET A 519 17.78 -4.88 19.08
C MET A 519 16.81 -4.05 18.24
N ALA A 520 16.18 -4.68 17.24
CA ALA A 520 15.23 -4.08 16.31
C ALA A 520 13.82 -4.67 16.53
N ILE A 521 13.35 -4.65 17.78
CA ILE A 521 12.13 -5.37 18.22
C ILE A 521 10.90 -4.47 18.37
N GLY A 522 10.99 -3.19 18.02
CA GLY A 522 9.87 -2.26 18.03
C GLY A 522 10.25 -0.85 18.47
N GLN A 523 9.27 0.02 18.40
CA GLN A 523 9.37 1.46 18.63
C GLN A 523 8.32 1.91 19.67
N LYS A 524 8.61 2.99 20.38
CA LYS A 524 7.79 3.56 21.45
C LYS A 524 7.70 5.07 21.31
N VAL A 525 6.55 5.60 21.70
CA VAL A 525 6.29 7.03 21.75
C VAL A 525 6.93 7.62 22.99
N ASP A 526 7.56 8.78 22.83
CA ASP A 526 7.94 9.64 23.95
C ASP A 526 6.80 10.63 24.23
N SER A 527 6.02 10.38 25.27
CA SER A 527 4.84 11.18 25.61
C SER A 527 4.97 11.92 26.95
N GLU A 528 6.19 12.05 27.49
CA GLU A 528 6.44 12.72 28.77
C GLU A 528 5.90 14.16 28.81
N MET A 529 5.95 14.88 27.68
CA MET A 529 5.41 16.24 27.57
C MET A 529 3.89 16.33 27.80
N ALA A 530 3.15 15.24 27.65
CA ALA A 530 1.68 15.22 27.77
C ALA A 530 1.22 15.66 29.16
N ALA A 531 1.96 15.25 30.20
CA ALA A 531 1.66 15.58 31.60
C ALA A 531 1.75 17.08 31.91
N GLN A 532 2.52 17.85 31.13
CA GLN A 532 2.68 19.29 31.35
C GLN A 532 1.43 20.09 30.93
N ALA A 533 0.63 19.52 30.02
CA ALA A 533 -0.49 20.19 29.36
C ALA A 533 -1.84 19.47 29.62
N ASP A 534 -1.90 18.61 30.64
CA ASP A 534 -3.08 17.79 30.98
C ASP A 534 -3.60 16.94 29.79
N VAL A 535 -2.72 16.57 28.86
CA VAL A 535 -3.04 15.70 27.73
C VAL A 535 -2.94 14.24 28.18
N LYS A 536 -4.00 13.46 27.92
CA LYS A 536 -4.06 12.05 28.29
C LYS A 536 -3.24 11.18 27.33
N THR A 537 -2.68 10.12 27.88
CA THR A 537 -2.02 9.05 27.15
C THR A 537 -2.73 7.72 27.38
N THR A 538 -2.60 6.81 26.42
CA THR A 538 -3.12 5.46 26.53
C THR A 538 -2.19 4.58 27.37
N ARG A 539 -2.64 3.38 27.74
CA ARG A 539 -1.78 2.37 28.41
C ARG A 539 -0.52 1.98 27.61
N TRP A 540 -0.48 2.28 26.32
CA TRP A 540 0.63 1.97 25.41
C TRP A 540 1.63 3.12 25.28
N GLY A 541 1.39 4.24 25.96
CA GLY A 541 2.24 5.44 25.89
C GLY A 541 1.96 6.34 24.69
N THR A 542 1.03 5.98 23.79
CA THR A 542 0.53 6.87 22.73
C THR A 542 -0.39 7.95 23.30
N PHE A 543 -0.61 9.04 22.56
CA PHE A 543 -1.59 10.07 22.93
C PHE A 543 -3.02 9.53 22.80
N ASP A 544 -3.87 9.83 23.78
CA ASP A 544 -5.28 9.46 23.76
C ASP A 544 -6.06 10.45 22.90
N ILE A 545 -6.59 9.97 21.77
CA ILE A 545 -7.23 10.78 20.74
C ILE A 545 -8.56 10.16 20.28
N ASP A 546 -9.46 11.02 19.83
CA ASP A 546 -10.59 10.58 19.01
C ASP A 546 -10.07 10.09 17.64
N PRO A 547 -10.33 8.83 17.25
CA PRO A 547 -9.75 8.25 16.03
C PRO A 547 -10.31 8.86 14.74
N THR A 548 -11.41 9.60 14.81
CA THR A 548 -12.05 10.26 13.66
C THR A 548 -11.54 11.67 13.47
N THR A 549 -11.33 12.43 14.54
CA THR A 549 -10.99 13.86 14.49
C THR A 549 -9.54 14.13 14.85
N LEU A 550 -8.84 13.16 15.44
CA LEU A 550 -7.48 13.25 15.98
C LEU A 550 -7.35 14.20 17.18
N GLN A 551 -8.48 14.66 17.71
CA GLN A 551 -8.52 15.58 18.84
C GLN A 551 -8.22 14.83 20.15
N THR A 552 -7.41 15.43 21.02
CA THR A 552 -7.15 14.91 22.36
C THR A 552 -8.27 15.30 23.33
N ASN A 553 -8.12 14.99 24.62
CA ASN A 553 -9.00 15.52 25.67
C ASN A 553 -8.89 17.04 25.86
N VAL A 554 -7.84 17.69 25.31
CA VAL A 554 -7.65 19.14 25.37
C VAL A 554 -8.15 19.77 24.07
N LYS A 555 -9.07 20.73 24.19
CA LYS A 555 -9.89 21.22 23.08
C LYS A 555 -9.10 21.74 21.88
N ASN A 556 -7.98 22.43 22.05
CA ASN A 556 -7.18 22.96 20.94
C ASN A 556 -5.98 22.07 20.58
N VAL A 557 -5.86 20.87 21.15
CA VAL A 557 -4.72 19.97 20.94
C VAL A 557 -5.15 18.70 20.21
N PHE A 558 -4.44 18.41 19.12
CA PHE A 558 -4.61 17.25 18.27
C PHE A 558 -3.33 16.42 18.29
N ALA A 559 -3.40 15.12 18.04
CA ALA A 559 -2.21 14.27 17.87
C ALA A 559 -2.42 13.22 16.78
N GLY A 560 -1.36 12.86 16.04
CA GLY A 560 -1.49 11.97 14.88
C GLY A 560 -0.16 11.38 14.39
N GLY A 561 -0.25 10.50 13.39
CA GLY A 561 0.84 9.62 13.00
C GLY A 561 1.17 8.61 14.10
N ASP A 562 2.41 8.14 14.15
CA ASP A 562 2.80 7.05 15.04
C ASP A 562 2.58 7.37 16.53
N CYS A 563 2.58 8.65 16.91
CA CYS A 563 2.35 9.04 18.30
C CYS A 563 0.88 8.88 18.74
N GLY A 564 -0.07 8.84 17.81
CA GLY A 564 -1.50 8.62 18.06
C GLY A 564 -1.91 7.15 17.90
N PHE A 565 -1.47 6.50 16.81
CA PHE A 565 -1.91 5.14 16.45
C PHE A 565 -0.88 4.04 16.71
N GLY A 566 0.36 4.40 17.08
CA GLY A 566 1.50 3.49 17.16
C GLY A 566 2.28 3.42 15.84
N PRO A 567 3.49 2.82 15.86
CA PRO A 567 4.36 2.76 14.68
C PRO A 567 3.71 2.06 13.49
N ASP A 568 3.66 2.74 12.35
CA ASP A 568 3.16 2.21 11.07
C ASP A 568 4.00 2.76 9.89
N ASP A 569 3.53 2.61 8.66
CA ASP A 569 4.19 3.14 7.47
C ASP A 569 4.03 4.66 7.29
N ALA A 570 4.97 5.26 6.55
CA ALA A 570 4.98 6.70 6.30
C ALA A 570 3.69 7.20 5.62
N ILE A 571 3.08 6.40 4.75
CA ILE A 571 1.85 6.79 4.04
C ILE A 571 0.65 6.91 5.00
N ARG A 572 0.61 6.11 6.08
CA ARG A 572 -0.37 6.31 7.15
C ARG A 572 -0.14 7.61 7.91
N ALA A 573 1.10 7.92 8.26
CA ALA A 573 1.44 9.18 8.93
C ALA A 573 1.06 10.42 8.08
N ILE A 574 1.27 10.34 6.77
CA ILE A 574 0.85 11.37 5.80
C ILE A 574 -0.68 11.52 5.78
N ALA A 575 -1.42 10.40 5.72
CA ALA A 575 -2.88 10.42 5.79
C ALA A 575 -3.39 11.09 7.07
N ASP A 576 -2.77 10.79 8.21
CA ASP A 576 -3.10 11.42 9.48
C ASP A 576 -2.77 12.92 9.49
N GLY A 577 -1.67 13.34 8.87
CA GLY A 577 -1.32 14.76 8.73
C GLY A 577 -2.35 15.54 7.92
N LYS A 578 -2.80 14.98 6.78
CA LYS A 578 -3.88 15.58 5.97
C LYS A 578 -5.20 15.65 6.75
N LYS A 579 -5.54 14.57 7.45
CA LYS A 579 -6.73 14.49 8.31
C LYS A 579 -6.68 15.51 9.44
N ALA A 580 -5.53 15.67 10.10
CA ALA A 580 -5.32 16.68 11.14
C ALA A 580 -5.53 18.09 10.59
N ALA A 581 -4.95 18.42 9.43
CA ALA A 581 -5.17 19.72 8.80
C ALA A 581 -6.65 20.00 8.53
N TYR A 582 -7.40 19.03 8.01
CA TYR A 582 -8.84 19.15 7.81
C TYR A 582 -9.60 19.40 9.12
N PHE A 583 -9.34 18.61 10.17
CA PHE A 583 -10.07 18.73 11.43
C PHE A 583 -9.66 19.96 12.25
N ILE A 584 -8.41 20.40 12.18
CA ILE A 584 -7.96 21.68 12.76
C ILE A 584 -8.62 22.86 12.05
N ASN A 585 -8.64 22.87 10.72
CA ASN A 585 -9.34 23.90 9.96
C ASN A 585 -10.84 23.94 10.34
N LYS A 586 -11.46 22.77 10.43
CA LYS A 586 -12.85 22.58 10.85
C LYS A 586 -13.10 23.00 12.31
N TYR A 587 -12.11 22.88 13.18
CA TYR A 587 -12.17 23.38 14.56
C TYR A 587 -12.12 24.92 14.60
N LEU A 588 -11.20 25.54 13.86
CA LEU A 588 -10.95 26.98 13.88
C LEU A 588 -12.01 27.80 13.12
N THR A 589 -12.58 27.27 12.04
CA THR A 589 -13.59 27.96 11.21
C THR A 589 -14.97 28.05 11.85
N LYS A 590 -15.25 27.24 12.88
CA LYS A 590 -16.61 27.09 13.43
C LYS A 590 -16.99 28.11 14.52
N LYS A 591 -17.18 29.35 14.06
CA LYS A 591 -18.39 30.12 14.43
C LYS A 591 -19.61 29.60 13.64
N GLY A 592 -20.01 28.33 13.83
CA GLY A 592 -21.23 27.72 13.26
C GLY A 592 -21.14 26.18 13.11
N PRO A 593 -22.23 25.39 13.23
CA PRO A 593 -22.18 23.93 13.33
C PRO A 593 -21.87 23.22 12.00
N LEU A 594 -21.41 21.97 12.09
CA LEU A 594 -21.05 21.11 10.96
C LEU A 594 -22.22 20.21 10.64
N VAL A 595 -22.94 20.49 9.56
CA VAL A 595 -23.55 19.49 8.70
C VAL A 595 -23.74 20.16 7.34
N GLU A 596 -23.18 19.59 6.29
CA GLU A 596 -23.95 19.04 5.18
C GLU A 596 -23.20 17.79 4.68
#